data_AF-A0A6M6JKT8-F1
#
_entry.id   AF-A0A6M6JKT8-F1
#
_cell.length_a   1.000
_cell.length_b   1.000
_cell.length_c   1.000
_cell.angle_alpha   90.00
_cell.angle_beta   90.00
_cell.angle_gamma   90.00
#
_symmetry.space_group_name_H-M   'P 1'
#
loop_
_entity.id
_entity.type
_entity.pdbx_description
1 polymer ?
#
loop_
_entity_poly.entity_id
_entity_poly.type
_entity_poly.pdbx_seq_one_letter_code
_entity_poly.pdbx_strand_id
1 'polypeptide(L)'
;MSGEPDDHAQRAVLLAMRALLSDDHNYERGVAALDELVDRTVRERGPAALRDVAVALSLALATAVERIAQDQGLAAEDLVEVWFAE
;
A
#
# COMPACT_ATOMS: atom_id res chain seq x y z
N MET A 1 20.14 -11.99 28.08
CA MET A 1 19.06 -11.00 28.25
C MET A 1 18.64 -10.57 26.85
N SER A 2 17.77 -11.34 26.20
CA SER A 2 17.18 -10.93 24.92
C SER A 2 16.19 -9.80 25.21
N GLY A 3 16.47 -8.60 24.69
CA GLY A 3 15.49 -7.51 24.70
C GLY A 3 14.48 -7.76 23.59
N GLU A 4 13.20 -7.84 23.94
CA GLU A 4 12.11 -7.76 22.96
C GLU A 4 12.24 -6.44 22.18
N PRO A 5 12.14 -6.45 20.85
CA PRO A 5 12.10 -5.21 20.09
C PRO A 5 10.75 -4.51 20.29
N ASP A 6 10.76 -3.41 21.04
CA ASP A 6 10.02 -2.15 20.81
C ASP A 6 8.53 -2.19 20.33
N ASP A 7 7.70 -3.06 20.91
CA ASP A 7 6.24 -3.16 20.67
C ASP A 7 5.51 -1.80 20.67
N HIS A 8 5.99 -0.85 21.47
CA HIS A 8 5.41 0.50 21.55
C HIS A 8 5.73 1.36 20.33
N ALA A 9 6.95 1.26 19.79
CA ALA A 9 7.35 1.95 18.57
C ALA A 9 6.61 1.38 17.35
N GLN A 10 6.50 0.05 17.26
CA GLN A 10 5.74 -0.62 16.20
C GLN A 10 4.27 -0.20 16.24
N ARG A 11 3.66 -0.12 17.43
CA ARG A 11 2.27 0.32 17.60
C ARG A 11 2.05 1.80 17.29
N ALA A 12 3.04 2.66 17.55
CA ALA A 12 2.98 4.08 17.22
C ALA A 12 3.04 4.33 15.70
N VAL A 13 3.93 3.62 14.99
CA VAL A 13 4.00 3.66 13.52
C VAL A 13 2.69 3.17 12.89
N LEU A 14 2.13 2.08 13.43
CA LEU A 14 0.83 1.52 13.07
C LEU A 14 -0.30 2.57 13.12
N LEU A 15 -0.39 3.32 14.22
CA LEU A 15 -1.43 4.35 14.40
C LEU A 15 -1.22 5.55 13.47
N ALA A 16 0.03 5.97 13.25
CA ALA A 16 0.36 7.07 12.35
C ALA A 16 0.05 6.74 10.89
N MET A 17 0.34 5.51 10.45
CA MET A 17 0.01 5.04 9.10
C MET A 17 -1.50 4.94 8.91
N ARG A 18 -2.23 4.41 9.89
CA ARG A 18 -3.70 4.32 9.83
C ARG A 18 -4.35 5.70 9.74
N ALA A 19 -3.84 6.69 10.47
CA ALA A 19 -4.33 8.07 10.41
C ALA A 19 -4.02 8.77 9.06
N LEU A 20 -2.85 8.51 8.46
CA LEU A 20 -2.50 9.05 7.14
C LEU A 20 -3.39 8.49 6.02
N LEU A 21 -3.82 7.23 6.17
CA LEU A 21 -4.65 6.52 5.19
C LEU A 21 -6.14 6.72 5.41
N SER A 22 -6.59 7.03 6.63
CA SER A 22 -7.98 7.33 6.94
C SER A 22 -8.35 8.80 6.75
N ASP A 23 -7.48 9.64 6.20
CA ASP A 23 -7.92 10.96 5.74
C ASP A 23 -8.78 10.74 4.49
N ASP A 24 -10.11 10.70 4.67
CA ASP A 24 -11.14 10.36 3.67
C ASP A 24 -10.95 11.09 2.33
N HIS A 25 -10.30 12.27 2.33
CA HIS A 25 -9.95 13.03 1.13
C HIS A 25 -8.98 12.30 0.18
N ASN A 26 -8.10 11.44 0.69
CA ASN A 26 -7.15 10.69 -0.12
C ASN A 26 -7.76 9.41 -0.69
N TYR A 27 -8.75 8.82 -0.02
CA TYR A 27 -9.43 7.62 -0.49
C TYR A 27 -10.26 7.90 -1.75
N GLU A 28 -11.18 8.87 -1.70
CA GLU A 28 -12.04 9.21 -2.85
C GLU A 28 -11.23 9.67 -4.07
N ARG A 29 -10.17 10.45 -3.84
CA ARG A 29 -9.27 10.90 -4.89
C ARG A 29 -8.47 9.75 -5.50
N GLY A 30 -8.07 8.79 -4.69
CA GLY A 30 -7.40 7.57 -5.14
C GLY A 30 -8.31 6.69 -6.01
N VAL A 31 -9.58 6.52 -5.60
CA VAL A 31 -10.59 5.78 -6.38
C VAL A 31 -10.83 6.46 -7.73
N ALA A 32 -11.03 7.79 -7.75
CA ALA A 32 -11.24 8.52 -9.00
C ALA A 32 -10.05 8.39 -9.98
N ALA A 33 -8.82 8.42 -9.47
CA ALA A 33 -7.62 8.25 -10.30
C ALA A 33 -7.47 6.82 -10.84
N LEU A 34 -7.86 5.81 -10.05
CA LEU A 34 -7.87 4.41 -10.49
C LEU A 34 -8.92 4.19 -11.58
N ASP A 35 -10.13 4.73 -11.41
CA ASP A 35 -11.19 4.65 -12.42
C ASP A 35 -10.73 5.27 -13.74
N GLU A 36 -10.12 6.46 -13.71
CA GLU A 36 -9.57 7.11 -14.91
C GLU A 36 -8.50 6.26 -15.60
N LEU A 37 -7.61 5.62 -14.83
CA LEU A 37 -6.58 4.72 -15.34
C LEU A 37 -7.17 3.49 -16.03
N VAL A 38 -8.17 2.85 -15.42
CA VAL A 38 -8.89 1.70 -15.98
C VAL A 38 -9.55 2.09 -17.29
N ASP A 39 -10.30 3.19 -17.27
CA ASP A 39 -11.03 3.71 -18.42
C ASP A 39 -10.09 4.00 -19.61
N ARG A 40 -8.97 4.69 -19.34
CA ARG A 40 -7.96 4.97 -20.35
C ARG A 40 -7.33 3.69 -20.90
N THR A 41 -6.99 2.74 -20.03
CA THR A 41 -6.39 1.45 -20.44
C THR A 41 -7.32 0.67 -21.35
N VAL A 42 -8.61 0.61 -21.02
CA VAL A 42 -9.61 -0.06 -21.87
C VAL A 42 -9.74 0.64 -23.21
N ARG A 43 -9.83 1.98 -23.23
CA ARG A 43 -9.95 2.76 -24.47
C ARG A 43 -8.74 2.60 -25.40
N GLU A 44 -7.53 2.60 -24.86
CA GLU A 44 -6.30 2.63 -25.65
C GLU A 44 -5.77 1.24 -26.01
N ARG A 45 -5.94 0.26 -25.11
CA ARG A 45 -5.28 -1.05 -25.19
C ARG A 45 -6.25 -2.23 -25.10
N GLY A 46 -7.53 -1.96 -24.88
CA GLY A 46 -8.57 -2.97 -24.75
C GLY A 46 -8.63 -3.63 -23.37
N PRO A 47 -9.72 -4.35 -23.05
CA PRO A 47 -9.95 -4.93 -21.72
C PRO A 47 -8.87 -5.92 -21.25
N ALA A 48 -8.23 -6.63 -22.19
CA ALA A 48 -7.19 -7.60 -21.86
C ALA A 48 -5.95 -6.96 -21.19
N ALA A 49 -5.67 -5.68 -21.51
CA ALA A 49 -4.53 -4.96 -20.95
C ALA A 49 -4.71 -4.59 -19.46
N LEU A 50 -5.92 -4.68 -18.92
CA LEU A 50 -6.17 -4.43 -17.49
C LEU A 50 -5.46 -5.43 -16.59
N ARG A 51 -5.29 -6.68 -17.05
CA ARG A 51 -4.54 -7.70 -16.30
C ARG A 51 -3.10 -7.27 -16.08
N ASP A 52 -2.44 -6.78 -17.13
CA ASP A 52 -1.04 -6.37 -17.06
C ASP A 52 -0.87 -5.13 -16.18
N VAL A 53 -1.82 -4.19 -16.25
CA VAL A 53 -1.87 -3.02 -15.37
C VAL A 53 -2.08 -3.43 -13.91
N ALA A 54 -2.98 -4.38 -13.63
CA ALA A 54 -3.20 -4.87 -12.28
C ALA A 54 -1.93 -5.51 -11.69
N VAL A 55 -1.23 -6.36 -12.47
CA VAL A 55 0.06 -6.95 -12.05
C VAL A 55 1.11 -5.87 -11.79
N ALA A 56 1.22 -4.88 -12.67
CA ALA A 56 2.17 -3.78 -12.50
C ALA A 56 1.87 -2.94 -11.24
N LEU A 57 0.60 -2.69 -10.94
CA LEU A 57 0.17 -1.99 -9.73
C LEU A 57 0.49 -2.80 -8.46
N SER A 58 0.23 -4.12 -8.46
CA SER A 58 0.60 -4.99 -7.34
C SER A 58 2.10 -5.01 -7.07
N LEU A 59 2.93 -5.06 -8.13
CA LEU A 59 4.38 -4.99 -8.00
C LEU A 59 4.84 -3.63 -7.47
N ALA A 60 4.27 -2.53 -7.97
CA ALA A 60 4.60 -1.19 -7.50
C ALA A 60 4.22 -1.02 -6.02
N LEU A 61 3.08 -1.57 -5.61
CA LEU A 61 2.66 -1.58 -4.21
C LEU A 61 3.63 -2.39 -3.35
N ALA A 62 3.99 -3.62 -3.74
CA ALA A 62 4.96 -4.45 -3.01
C ALA A 62 6.31 -3.73 -2.82
N THR A 63 6.86 -3.12 -3.89
CA THR A 63 8.09 -2.34 -3.82
C THR A 63 7.97 -1.13 -2.88
N ALA A 64 6.82 -0.44 -2.89
CA ALA A 64 6.58 0.67 -1.98
C ALA A 64 6.55 0.19 -0.52
N VAL A 65 5.94 -0.97 -0.26
CA VAL A 65 5.91 -1.60 1.06
C VAL A 65 7.32 -1.95 1.54
N GLU A 66 8.10 -2.62 0.69
CA GLU A 66 9.49 -2.99 1.00
C GLU A 66 10.34 -1.77 1.33
N ARG A 67 10.21 -0.69 0.56
CA ARG A 67 10.96 0.55 0.81
C ARG A 67 10.58 1.18 2.15
N ILE A 68 9.28 1.26 2.46
CA ILE A 68 8.81 1.80 3.74
C ILE A 68 9.31 0.93 4.90
N ALA A 69 9.26 -0.38 4.75
CA ALA A 69 9.78 -1.32 5.75
C ALA A 69 11.28 -1.09 5.99
N GLN A 70 12.07 -0.99 4.93
CA GLN A 70 13.50 -0.69 5.00
C GLN A 70 13.78 0.64 5.69
N ASP A 71 13.07 1.71 5.33
CA ASP A 71 13.23 3.03 5.92
C ASP A 71 12.91 3.05 7.43
N GLN A 72 12.03 2.15 7.88
CA GLN A 72 11.63 2.01 9.29
C GLN A 72 12.39 0.91 10.05
N GLY A 73 13.30 0.17 9.38
CA GLY A 73 14.00 -0.96 9.98
C GLY A 73 13.09 -2.17 10.30
N LEU A 74 11.97 -2.30 9.60
CA LEU A 74 10.97 -3.35 9.75
C LEU A 74 11.07 -4.40 8.64
N ALA A 75 10.49 -5.58 8.85
CA ALA A 75 10.25 -6.52 7.77
C ALA A 75 9.02 -6.09 6.96
N ALA A 76 9.07 -6.29 5.63
CA ALA A 76 7.95 -5.95 4.76
C ALA A 76 6.69 -6.78 5.09
N GLU A 77 6.87 -8.02 5.54
CA GLU A 77 5.80 -8.92 5.97
C GLU A 77 4.99 -8.34 7.14
N ASP A 78 5.67 -7.75 8.13
CA ASP A 78 5.01 -7.09 9.28
C ASP A 78 4.15 -5.90 8.85
N LEU A 79 4.58 -5.18 7.80
CA LEU A 79 3.84 -4.05 7.22
C LEU A 79 2.64 -4.51 6.39
N VAL A 80 2.78 -5.62 5.66
CA VAL A 80 1.67 -6.24 4.90
C VAL A 80 0.58 -6.74 5.85
N GLU A 81 0.94 -7.43 6.94
CA GLU A 81 -0.05 -7.87 7.94
C GLU A 81 -0.87 -6.69 8.48
N VAL A 82 -0.25 -5.55 8.71
CA VAL A 82 -0.94 -4.33 9.16
C VAL A 82 -1.81 -3.71 8.07
N TRP A 83 -1.31 -3.64 6.84
CA TRP A 83 -2.00 -2.98 5.74
C TRP A 83 -3.20 -3.74 5.20
N PHE A 84 -3.18 -5.06 5.33
CA PHE A 84 -4.23 -5.96 4.82
C PHE A 84 -4.98 -6.70 5.92
N ALA A 85 -4.74 -6.42 7.20
CA ALA A 85 -5.58 -6.89 8.29
C ALA A 85 -6.95 -6.21 8.25
N GLU A 86 -8.01 -7.03 8.28
CA GLU A 86 -9.41 -6.60 8.39
C GLU A 86 -9.71 -5.84 9.70
#